data_AF-A0A920Q6W1-F1
#
_entry.id   AF-A0A920Q6W1-F1
#
_cell.length_a   1.000
_cell.length_b   1.000
_cell.length_c   1.000
_cell.angle_alpha   90.00
_cell.angle_beta   90.00
_cell.angle_gamma   90.00
#
_symmetry.space_group_name_H-M   'P 1'
#
loop_
_entity.id
_entity.type
_entity.pdbx_description
1 polymer ?
#
loop_
_entity_poly.entity_id
_entity_poly.type
_entity_poly.pdbx_seq_one_letter_code
_entity_poly.pdbx_strand_id
1 'polypeptide(L)'
;MAWGPSPKAIYRQSSLDDLGMPLTDVTFCVVDLETTGTSAADCAITEVGAVKLRGGECLGTFQTLVDPGTGIPPSITILTGITEAMVVDAPPIRAVLPSLLEFLGDAVVVGHNIHFDLSFLKAAMAAAGRPPLANRSVDTCGLARRLLRDEVPNCKLGTLATHFRLNHQPSHRALDDALATGDLLHLLLERAGALGVTGLEDLLVLPRMAGHAQATKLRLTEDLPRRPGVYLFRGQRGDVLYVGRASNLRSRVRSYFSSDNRRKTAQLLKETVRIDHRICSSPLEAAVTEIRLIHQHEPRFNRHGTTWRRYVYVKLSLGERFPSPVRRPGREEGRRPLPRPGLVYLDGSPDYRSHRNRGPAPSMHRAARENTPLRPVRARPTRSSHLSLRRRHLRGGLRSDRGDGPIRPH
;
A
#
# COMPACT_ATOMS: atom_id res chain seq x y z
N MET A 1 23.38 33.25 -7.30
CA MET A 1 23.37 31.78 -7.56
C MET A 1 21.97 31.40 -7.99
N ALA A 2 21.80 30.61 -9.05
CA ALA A 2 20.46 30.30 -9.59
C ALA A 2 19.87 29.04 -8.95
N TRP A 3 18.60 29.09 -8.53
CA TRP A 3 17.87 27.92 -8.03
C TRP A 3 17.48 27.01 -9.21
N GLY A 4 18.05 25.80 -9.25
CA GLY A 4 17.62 24.76 -10.19
C GLY A 4 16.23 24.23 -9.83
N PRO A 5 15.41 23.82 -10.81
CA PRO A 5 14.08 23.25 -10.52
C PRO A 5 14.21 21.93 -9.76
N SER A 6 13.54 21.84 -8.60
CA SER A 6 13.54 20.64 -7.75
C SER A 6 13.18 19.38 -8.55
N PRO A 7 13.91 18.25 -8.39
CA PRO A 7 13.68 17.04 -9.15
C PRO A 7 12.30 16.46 -8.82
N LYS A 8 11.37 16.59 -9.78
CA LYS A 8 9.99 16.08 -9.67
C LYS A 8 10.01 14.62 -9.21
N ALA A 9 9.36 14.36 -8.08
CA ALA A 9 9.41 13.07 -7.37
C ALA A 9 9.27 11.89 -8.34
N ILE A 10 10.36 11.12 -8.48
CA ILE A 10 10.39 9.91 -9.30
C ILE A 10 9.51 8.89 -8.59
N TYR A 11 8.29 8.70 -9.10
CA TYR A 11 7.35 7.72 -8.60
C TYR A 11 7.89 6.32 -8.91
N ARG A 12 8.75 5.80 -8.01
CA ARG A 12 9.26 4.43 -8.10
C ARG A 12 8.08 3.47 -8.03
N GLN A 13 7.79 2.80 -9.14
CA GLN A 13 7.13 1.50 -9.09
C GLN A 13 8.06 0.60 -8.28
N SER A 14 7.63 0.19 -7.07
CA SER A 14 8.43 -0.50 -6.04
C SER A 14 9.58 -1.31 -6.64
N SER A 15 10.80 -1.09 -6.16
CA SER A 15 11.98 -1.83 -6.63
C SER A 15 11.86 -3.33 -6.32
N LEU A 16 12.86 -4.11 -6.70
CA LEU A 16 12.76 -5.58 -6.70
C LEU A 16 12.81 -6.20 -5.29
N ASP A 17 13.09 -5.36 -4.31
CA ASP A 17 13.65 -5.72 -3.01
C ASP A 17 12.60 -5.68 -1.89
N ASP A 18 11.34 -5.32 -2.20
CA ASP A 18 10.16 -5.44 -1.31
C ASP A 18 9.78 -6.93 -1.07
N LEU A 19 10.75 -7.82 -0.81
CA LEU A 19 10.51 -8.91 0.15
C LEU A 19 10.38 -8.23 1.50
N GLY A 20 9.15 -7.97 1.93
CA GLY A 20 8.91 -7.43 3.26
C GLY A 20 9.54 -8.34 4.31
N MET A 21 10.25 -7.76 5.28
CA MET A 21 11.13 -8.50 6.21
C MET A 21 10.35 -9.68 6.82
N PRO A 22 10.79 -10.95 6.63
CA PRO A 22 10.05 -12.11 7.10
C PRO A 22 9.76 -11.99 8.59
N LEU A 23 8.54 -12.29 9.02
CA LEU A 23 8.12 -12.05 10.42
C LEU A 23 8.93 -12.87 11.44
N THR A 24 9.62 -13.92 11.00
CA THR A 24 10.62 -14.69 11.77
C THR A 24 11.93 -13.93 12.00
N ASP A 25 12.32 -13.07 11.06
CA ASP A 25 13.54 -12.26 11.10
C ASP A 25 13.36 -10.89 11.73
N VAL A 26 12.11 -10.40 11.79
CA VAL A 26 11.79 -9.16 12.49
C VAL A 26 12.12 -9.30 13.97
N THR A 27 12.96 -8.41 14.47
CA THR A 27 13.08 -8.15 15.90
C THR A 27 12.01 -7.13 16.27
N PHE A 28 11.09 -7.54 17.13
CA PHE A 28 10.10 -6.66 17.75
C PHE A 28 10.62 -6.23 19.12
N CYS A 29 10.34 -4.99 19.51
CA CYS A 29 10.46 -4.55 20.90
C CYS A 29 9.08 -4.09 21.34
N VAL A 30 8.41 -4.90 22.15
CA VAL A 30 7.17 -4.48 22.81
C VAL A 30 7.54 -3.49 23.89
N VAL A 31 6.78 -2.41 24.00
CA VAL A 31 6.96 -1.32 24.97
C VAL A 31 5.60 -0.94 25.53
N ASP A 32 5.56 -0.71 26.82
CA ASP A 32 4.42 -0.16 27.56
C ASP A 32 4.97 0.86 28.59
N LEU A 33 4.18 1.87 28.94
CA LEU A 33 4.57 2.96 29.84
C LEU A 33 3.48 3.28 30.86
N GLU A 34 3.83 3.23 32.14
CA GLU A 34 3.02 3.86 33.18
C GLU A 34 3.40 5.34 33.34
N THR A 35 2.39 6.17 33.62
CA THR A 35 2.51 7.63 33.52
C THR A 35 1.63 8.36 34.55
N THR A 36 1.96 9.62 34.88
CA THR A 36 1.18 10.43 35.84
C THR A 36 -0.19 10.91 35.31
N GLY A 37 -0.57 10.52 34.09
CA GLY A 37 -1.84 10.89 33.46
C GLY A 37 -1.81 10.74 31.94
N THR A 38 -2.90 11.10 31.26
CA THR A 38 -3.12 10.70 29.86
C THR A 38 -2.53 11.62 28.78
N SER A 39 -1.83 12.70 29.16
CA SER A 39 -1.32 13.73 28.23
C SER A 39 0.21 13.84 28.28
N ALA A 40 0.89 13.50 27.20
CA ALA A 40 2.34 13.70 27.06
C ALA A 40 2.78 15.18 26.96
N ALA A 41 1.85 16.14 27.08
CA ALA A 41 2.16 17.56 27.20
C ALA A 41 2.23 18.03 28.67
N ASP A 42 1.52 17.36 29.57
CA ASP A 42 1.24 17.82 30.95
C ASP A 42 1.59 16.75 32.01
N CYS A 43 1.86 15.52 31.60
CA CYS A 43 2.14 14.36 32.45
C CYS A 43 3.53 13.77 32.14
N ALA A 44 4.06 12.98 33.06
CA ALA A 44 5.39 12.35 32.99
C ALA A 44 5.32 10.82 33.04
N ILE A 45 6.42 10.16 32.70
CA ILE A 45 6.57 8.69 32.78
C ILE A 45 6.98 8.31 34.21
N THR A 46 6.40 7.22 34.75
CA THR A 46 6.69 6.67 36.09
C THR A 46 7.27 5.26 36.05
N GLU A 47 6.97 4.47 35.01
CA GLU A 47 7.63 3.19 34.73
C GLU A 47 7.81 2.99 33.22
N VAL A 48 8.94 2.39 32.82
CA VAL A 48 9.17 1.87 31.48
C VAL A 48 9.25 0.35 31.56
N GLY A 49 8.47 -0.35 30.74
CA GLY A 49 8.57 -1.79 30.53
C GLY A 49 8.71 -2.12 29.06
N ALA A 50 9.62 -3.04 28.73
CA ALA A 50 9.81 -3.51 27.37
C ALA A 50 10.32 -4.96 27.32
N VAL A 51 9.93 -5.67 26.27
CA VAL A 51 10.42 -7.02 25.95
C VAL A 51 10.80 -7.12 24.48
N LYS A 52 12.00 -7.64 24.21
CA LYS A 52 12.52 -7.84 22.85
C LYS A 52 12.24 -9.27 22.40
N LEU A 53 11.57 -9.42 21.25
CA LEU A 53 11.09 -10.69 20.73
C LEU A 53 11.60 -10.91 19.30
N ARG A 54 12.05 -12.11 18.95
CA ARG A 54 12.35 -12.52 17.56
C ARG A 54 12.04 -14.00 17.37
N GLY A 55 11.43 -14.37 16.23
CA GLY A 55 11.20 -15.77 15.85
C GLY A 55 10.24 -16.59 16.73
N GLY A 56 9.78 -16.06 17.86
CA GLY A 56 9.06 -16.79 18.91
C GLY A 56 9.75 -16.73 20.28
N GLU A 57 10.99 -16.25 20.34
CA GLU A 57 11.83 -16.24 21.55
C GLU A 57 11.97 -14.83 22.15
N CYS A 58 12.10 -14.78 23.47
CA CYS A 58 12.47 -13.58 24.21
C CYS A 58 13.99 -13.40 24.19
N LEU A 59 14.45 -12.30 23.59
CA LEU A 59 15.87 -11.91 23.54
C LEU A 59 16.31 -11.10 24.76
N GLY A 60 15.38 -10.72 25.64
CA GLY A 60 15.63 -9.97 26.86
C GLY A 60 14.50 -8.99 27.19
N THR A 61 14.52 -8.49 28.42
CA THR A 61 13.59 -7.48 28.95
C THR A 61 14.33 -6.22 29.40
N PHE A 62 13.59 -5.13 29.50
CA PHE A 62 14.03 -3.87 30.10
C PHE A 62 12.90 -3.37 31.01
N GLN A 63 13.20 -3.09 32.27
CA GLN A 63 12.25 -2.50 33.21
C GLN A 63 12.98 -1.49 34.09
N THR A 64 12.37 -0.33 34.29
CA THR A 64 12.84 0.64 35.28
C THR A 64 11.71 1.56 35.73
N LEU A 65 11.67 1.86 37.02
CA LEU A 65 10.91 3.00 37.52
C LEU A 65 11.62 4.29 37.09
N VAL A 66 10.85 5.36 36.98
CA VAL A 66 11.30 6.67 36.48
C VAL A 66 10.86 7.74 37.46
N ASP A 67 11.77 8.64 37.85
CA ASP A 67 11.37 9.88 38.55
C ASP A 67 10.57 10.77 37.56
N PRO A 68 9.27 11.01 37.82
CA PRO A 68 8.44 11.87 36.99
C PRO A 68 8.76 13.36 37.15
N GLY A 69 9.45 13.76 38.23
CA GLY A 69 9.68 15.16 38.61
C GLY A 69 8.41 15.93 39.02
N THR A 70 7.29 15.22 39.22
CA THR A 70 5.97 15.78 39.57
C THR A 70 5.10 14.72 40.25
N GLY A 71 4.21 15.12 41.15
CA GLY A 71 3.44 14.18 41.95
C GLY A 71 2.44 13.33 41.16
N ILE A 72 2.40 12.04 41.46
CA ILE A 72 1.47 11.06 40.92
C ILE A 72 0.06 11.31 41.51
N PRO A 73 -0.99 11.50 40.70
CA PRO A 73 -2.36 11.61 41.21
C PRO A 73 -2.81 10.32 41.91
N PRO A 74 -3.55 10.38 43.03
CA PRO A 74 -3.97 9.17 43.77
C PRO A 74 -4.74 8.14 42.94
N SER A 75 -5.47 8.57 41.91
CA SER A 75 -6.16 7.67 40.96
C SER A 75 -5.20 6.85 40.08
N ILE A 76 -4.00 7.36 39.79
CA ILE A 76 -2.94 6.65 39.07
C ILE A 76 -2.24 5.66 40.01
N THR A 77 -1.96 6.05 41.26
CA THR A 77 -1.43 5.13 42.27
C THR A 77 -2.39 3.97 42.56
N ILE A 78 -3.71 4.22 42.60
CA ILE A 78 -4.72 3.16 42.73
C ILE A 78 -4.79 2.25 41.49
N LEU A 79 -4.52 2.78 40.30
CA LEU A 79 -4.54 2.01 39.05
C LEU A 79 -3.30 1.12 38.88
N THR A 80 -2.12 1.65 39.20
CA THR A 80 -0.80 1.07 38.85
C THR A 80 -0.04 0.47 40.03
N GLY A 81 -0.46 0.80 41.26
CA GLY A 81 0.31 0.53 42.47
C GLY A 81 1.57 1.40 42.64
N ILE A 82 1.93 2.26 41.68
CA ILE A 82 3.14 3.09 41.75
C ILE A 82 2.88 4.29 42.68
N THR A 83 3.75 4.44 43.68
CA THR A 83 3.70 5.51 44.69
C THR A 83 4.88 6.46 44.55
N GLU A 84 4.73 7.70 45.04
CA GLU A 84 5.83 8.69 45.14
C GLU A 84 7.11 8.10 45.74
N ALA A 85 6.97 7.32 46.82
CA ALA A 85 8.07 6.70 47.55
C ALA A 85 8.82 5.62 46.75
N MET A 86 8.26 5.13 45.63
CA MET A 86 8.93 4.21 44.71
C MET A 86 9.72 4.94 43.62
N VAL A 87 9.33 6.17 43.28
CA VAL A 87 9.90 6.93 42.14
C VAL A 87 10.85 8.06 42.56
N VAL A 88 10.80 8.54 43.80
CA VAL A 88 11.61 9.67 44.27
C VAL A 88 13.13 9.46 44.17
N ASP A 89 13.60 8.23 44.37
CA ASP A 89 15.01 7.83 44.20
C ASP A 89 15.30 7.17 42.83
N ALA A 90 14.31 7.10 41.94
CA ALA A 90 14.44 6.48 40.62
C ALA A 90 15.16 7.40 39.62
N PRO A 91 15.80 6.86 38.56
CA PRO A 91 16.43 7.70 37.54
C PRO A 91 15.38 8.50 36.76
N PRO A 92 15.55 9.83 36.60
CA PRO A 92 14.64 10.63 35.79
C PRO A 92 14.78 10.26 34.30
N ILE A 93 13.71 10.42 33.52
CA ILE A 93 13.63 9.90 32.13
C ILE A 93 14.83 10.26 31.24
N ARG A 94 15.42 11.45 31.43
CA ARG A 94 16.64 11.90 30.72
C ARG A 94 17.86 10.97 30.88
N ALA A 95 17.96 10.27 32.01
CA ALA A 95 19.01 9.30 32.34
C ALA A 95 18.65 7.87 31.91
N VAL A 96 17.36 7.55 31.78
CA VAL A 96 16.84 6.26 31.28
C VAL A 96 16.91 6.17 29.75
N LEU A 97 16.65 7.29 29.05
CA LEU A 97 16.62 7.33 27.58
C LEU A 97 17.83 6.72 26.86
N PRO A 98 19.10 6.90 27.27
CA PRO A 98 20.24 6.28 26.60
C PRO A 98 20.12 4.75 26.54
N SER A 99 19.92 4.11 27.69
CA SER A 99 19.82 2.65 27.83
C SER A 99 18.54 2.10 27.18
N LEU A 100 17.43 2.85 27.25
CA LEU A 100 16.20 2.49 26.54
C LEU A 100 16.40 2.54 25.02
N LEU A 101 17.08 3.56 24.48
CA LEU A 101 17.35 3.66 23.03
C LEU A 101 18.28 2.55 22.54
N GLU A 102 19.29 2.17 23.34
CA GLU A 102 20.14 1.02 23.07
C GLU A 102 19.34 -0.29 23.10
N PHE A 103 18.42 -0.44 24.06
CA PHE A 103 17.51 -1.58 24.11
C PHE A 103 16.55 -1.61 22.91
N LEU A 104 16.00 -0.47 22.46
CA LEU A 104 15.17 -0.40 21.25
C LEU A 104 15.95 -0.76 19.98
N GLY A 105 17.13 -0.16 19.79
CA GLY A 105 17.94 -0.35 18.58
C GLY A 105 17.17 -0.02 17.30
N ASP A 106 17.28 -0.90 16.29
CA ASP A 106 16.55 -0.84 15.03
C ASP A 106 15.21 -1.62 15.04
N ALA A 107 14.82 -2.19 16.20
CA ALA A 107 13.66 -3.05 16.32
C ALA A 107 12.33 -2.34 15.98
N VAL A 108 11.34 -3.13 15.59
CA VAL A 108 9.97 -2.68 15.40
C VAL A 108 9.32 -2.48 16.76
N VAL A 109 8.98 -1.23 17.09
CA VAL A 109 8.31 -0.91 18.36
C VAL A 109 6.87 -1.42 18.31
N VAL A 110 6.43 -2.13 19.34
CA VAL A 110 5.08 -2.69 19.45
C VAL A 110 4.45 -2.22 20.75
N GLY A 111 3.14 -2.00 20.76
CA GLY A 111 2.38 -1.79 21.99
C GLY A 111 0.88 -1.82 21.72
N HIS A 112 0.10 -1.84 22.80
CA HIS A 112 -1.36 -1.92 22.71
C HIS A 112 -1.97 -0.52 22.76
N ASN A 113 -2.37 0.04 21.60
CA ASN A 113 -2.65 1.48 21.42
C ASN A 113 -1.38 2.36 21.47
N ILE A 114 -0.25 1.81 20.98
CA ILE A 114 1.14 2.36 20.92
C ILE A 114 1.35 3.83 20.52
N HIS A 115 0.31 4.50 20.01
CA HIS A 115 0.35 5.96 19.83
C HIS A 115 0.51 6.70 21.17
N PHE A 116 -0.03 6.15 22.26
CA PHE A 116 0.10 6.66 23.61
C PHE A 116 1.57 6.75 24.03
N ASP A 117 2.24 5.61 24.06
CA ASP A 117 3.62 5.46 24.56
C ASP A 117 4.60 6.22 23.66
N LEU A 118 4.42 6.13 22.34
CA LEU A 118 5.21 6.91 21.38
C LEU A 118 4.99 8.42 21.51
N SER A 119 3.89 8.90 22.09
CA SER A 119 3.72 10.34 22.39
C SER A 119 4.57 10.76 23.58
N PHE A 120 4.61 9.96 24.66
CA PHE A 120 5.47 10.19 25.82
C PHE A 120 6.96 10.04 25.48
N LEU A 121 7.36 8.98 24.77
CA LEU A 121 8.74 8.83 24.30
C LEU A 121 9.15 9.98 23.37
N LYS A 122 8.27 10.44 22.47
CA LYS A 122 8.55 11.60 21.61
C LYS A 122 8.73 12.89 22.42
N ALA A 123 7.91 13.12 23.45
CA ALA A 123 8.04 14.27 24.34
C ALA A 123 9.38 14.23 25.11
N ALA A 124 9.70 13.08 25.71
CA ALA A 124 10.96 12.87 26.42
C ALA A 124 12.19 13.03 25.51
N MET A 125 12.15 12.51 24.28
CA MET A 125 13.21 12.68 23.28
C MET A 125 13.39 14.15 22.88
N ALA A 126 12.30 14.89 22.67
CA ALA A 126 12.35 16.32 22.36
C ALA A 126 12.92 17.15 23.52
N ALA A 127 12.49 16.86 24.76
CA ALA A 127 13.01 17.50 25.98
C ALA A 127 14.50 17.19 26.21
N ALA A 128 14.96 15.99 25.83
CA ALA A 128 16.37 15.60 25.86
C ALA A 128 17.20 16.10 24.65
N GLY A 129 16.63 16.92 23.75
CA GLY A 129 17.31 17.43 22.56
C GLY A 129 17.68 16.37 21.52
N ARG A 130 17.04 15.19 21.56
CA ARG A 130 17.36 14.02 20.71
C ARG A 130 16.51 14.01 19.43
N PRO A 131 17.01 13.42 18.32
CA PRO A 131 16.23 13.25 17.10
C PRO A 131 15.01 12.32 17.35
N PRO A 132 13.90 12.48 16.60
CA PRO A 132 12.76 11.57 16.71
C PRO A 132 13.13 10.11 16.45
N LEU A 133 12.42 9.17 17.11
CA LEU A 133 12.55 7.74 16.85
C LEU A 133 12.32 7.43 15.37
N ALA A 134 13.27 6.72 14.74
CA ALA A 134 13.18 6.26 13.35
C ALA A 134 12.50 4.89 13.23
N ASN A 135 12.26 4.21 14.36
CA ASN A 135 11.70 2.87 14.44
C ASN A 135 10.31 2.79 13.79
N ARG A 136 10.04 1.65 13.17
CA ARG A 136 8.70 1.31 12.64
C ARG A 136 7.83 0.84 13.81
N SER A 137 6.52 1.13 13.78
CA SER A 137 5.61 0.82 14.90
C SER A 137 4.44 -0.09 14.51
N VAL A 138 4.10 -1.05 15.37
CA VAL A 138 2.93 -1.94 15.27
C VAL A 138 1.97 -1.69 16.45
N ASP A 139 0.68 -1.47 16.15
CA ASP A 139 -0.38 -1.38 17.15
C ASP A 139 -1.12 -2.73 17.26
N THR A 140 -0.94 -3.45 18.38
CA THR A 140 -1.66 -4.72 18.63
C THR A 140 -3.15 -4.50 18.83
N CYS A 141 -3.59 -3.32 19.28
CA CYS A 141 -5.00 -2.99 19.39
C CYS A 141 -5.63 -2.87 17.99
N GLY A 142 -4.97 -2.18 17.06
CA GLY A 142 -5.33 -2.09 15.65
C GLY A 142 -5.37 -3.44 14.94
N LEU A 143 -4.42 -4.34 15.25
CA LEU A 143 -4.41 -5.71 14.76
C LEU A 143 -5.56 -6.55 15.35
N ALA A 144 -5.78 -6.52 16.67
CA ALA A 144 -6.86 -7.25 17.34
C ALA A 144 -8.24 -6.78 16.85
N ARG A 145 -8.44 -5.47 16.67
CA ARG A 145 -9.65 -4.88 16.07
C ARG A 145 -9.91 -5.34 14.63
N ARG A 146 -8.90 -5.88 13.93
CA ARG A 146 -9.01 -6.47 12.58
C ARG A 146 -9.17 -7.99 12.60
N LEU A 147 -8.52 -8.69 13.52
CA LEU A 147 -8.39 -10.15 13.51
C LEU A 147 -9.33 -10.88 14.46
N LEU A 148 -9.67 -10.27 15.60
CA LEU A 148 -10.33 -10.91 16.75
C LEU A 148 -11.62 -10.20 17.19
N ARG A 149 -12.01 -9.10 16.51
CA ARG A 149 -13.13 -8.23 16.92
C ARG A 149 -14.46 -8.97 17.10
N ASP A 150 -14.71 -10.00 16.31
CA ASP A 150 -15.97 -10.73 16.34
C ASP A 150 -15.96 -11.89 17.37
N GLU A 151 -14.81 -12.11 18.04
CA GLU A 151 -14.63 -13.10 19.12
C GLU A 151 -14.74 -12.46 20.53
N VAL A 152 -14.50 -11.14 20.67
CA VAL A 152 -14.44 -10.46 21.97
C VAL A 152 -15.36 -9.23 22.08
N PRO A 153 -15.93 -8.93 23.28
CA PRO A 153 -16.82 -7.78 23.45
C PRO A 153 -16.12 -6.43 23.28
N ASN A 154 -14.81 -6.38 23.51
CA ASN A 154 -13.97 -5.21 23.25
C ASN A 154 -12.49 -5.64 23.09
N CYS A 155 -11.67 -4.79 22.47
CA CYS A 155 -10.24 -5.06 22.22
C CYS A 155 -9.29 -4.33 23.18
N LYS A 156 -9.62 -4.23 24.47
CA LYS A 156 -8.66 -3.86 25.54
C LYS A 156 -7.72 -5.04 25.81
N LEU A 157 -6.48 -4.76 26.24
CA LEU A 157 -5.47 -5.78 26.52
C LEU A 157 -5.97 -6.83 27.51
N GLY A 158 -6.47 -6.44 28.70
CA GLY A 158 -6.99 -7.38 29.69
C GLY A 158 -8.16 -8.24 29.21
N THR A 159 -9.07 -7.70 28.37
CA THR A 159 -10.16 -8.51 27.79
C THR A 159 -9.62 -9.56 26.82
N LEU A 160 -8.61 -9.22 26.01
CA LEU A 160 -7.96 -10.17 25.10
C LEU A 160 -7.15 -11.20 25.88
N ALA A 161 -6.37 -10.77 26.88
CA ALA A 161 -5.52 -11.63 27.70
C ALA A 161 -6.32 -12.68 28.47
N THR A 162 -7.45 -12.27 29.08
CA THR A 162 -8.37 -13.20 29.77
C THR A 162 -9.08 -14.13 28.78
N HIS A 163 -9.60 -13.61 27.65
CA HIS A 163 -10.39 -14.42 26.70
C HIS A 163 -9.53 -15.50 26.02
N PHE A 164 -8.34 -15.12 25.52
CA PHE A 164 -7.43 -16.04 24.83
C PHE A 164 -6.48 -16.79 25.77
N ARG A 165 -6.58 -16.58 27.09
CA ARG A 165 -5.77 -17.23 28.13
C ARG A 165 -4.27 -17.11 27.86
N LEU A 166 -3.82 -15.87 27.61
CA LEU A 166 -2.40 -15.56 27.43
C LEU A 166 -1.61 -15.89 28.71
N ASN A 167 -0.33 -16.24 28.57
CA ASN A 167 0.50 -16.71 29.69
C ASN A 167 0.68 -15.60 30.74
N HIS A 168 0.90 -14.37 30.25
CA HIS A 168 0.95 -13.17 31.05
C HIS A 168 -0.41 -12.46 31.00
N GLN A 169 -0.82 -11.90 32.13
CA GLN A 169 -2.02 -11.07 32.24
C GLN A 169 -1.58 -9.65 32.63
N PRO A 170 -2.16 -8.60 32.02
CA PRO A 170 -1.84 -7.22 32.35
C PRO A 170 -2.23 -6.90 33.80
N SER A 171 -1.41 -6.11 34.46
CA SER A 171 -1.50 -5.79 35.88
C SER A 171 -1.44 -4.27 36.17
N HIS A 172 -1.33 -3.44 35.13
CA HIS A 172 -0.94 -2.03 35.22
C HIS A 172 0.46 -1.86 35.83
N ARG A 173 1.38 -2.70 35.35
CA ARG A 173 2.83 -2.62 35.54
C ARG A 173 3.48 -2.82 34.20
N ALA A 174 4.36 -1.91 33.82
CA ALA A 174 4.74 -1.75 32.42
C ALA A 174 5.43 -2.99 31.82
N LEU A 175 6.16 -3.79 32.61
CA LEU A 175 6.74 -5.04 32.10
C LEU A 175 5.68 -6.15 31.92
N ASP A 176 4.72 -6.28 32.83
CA ASP A 176 3.67 -7.30 32.75
C ASP A 176 2.73 -7.03 31.56
N ASP A 177 2.34 -5.77 31.37
CA ASP A 177 1.52 -5.32 30.23
C ASP A 177 2.29 -5.41 28.89
N ALA A 178 3.61 -5.16 28.88
CA ALA A 178 4.46 -5.43 27.72
C ALA A 178 4.59 -6.93 27.39
N LEU A 179 4.70 -7.80 28.41
CA LEU A 179 4.75 -9.26 28.23
C LEU A 179 3.41 -9.82 27.74
N ALA A 180 2.28 -9.37 28.32
CA ALA A 180 0.93 -9.72 27.86
C ALA A 180 0.66 -9.20 26.43
N THR A 181 1.21 -8.04 26.08
CA THR A 181 1.18 -7.51 24.71
C THR A 181 2.08 -8.33 23.76
N GLY A 182 3.16 -8.93 24.26
CA GLY A 182 4.00 -9.90 23.54
C GLY A 182 3.26 -11.20 23.23
N ASP A 183 2.63 -11.83 24.22
CA ASP A 183 1.77 -13.01 24.01
C ASP A 183 0.64 -12.70 23.00
N LEU A 184 0.02 -11.52 23.13
CA LEU A 184 -1.01 -11.06 22.20
C LEU A 184 -0.44 -10.86 20.78
N LEU A 185 0.78 -10.32 20.64
CA LEU A 185 1.45 -10.20 19.35
C LEU A 185 1.66 -11.57 18.71
N HIS A 186 2.11 -12.59 19.46
CA HIS A 186 2.28 -13.95 18.93
C HIS A 186 0.96 -14.54 18.39
N LEU A 187 -0.13 -14.45 19.16
CA LEU A 187 -1.47 -14.86 18.71
C LEU A 187 -1.92 -14.10 17.45
N LEU A 188 -1.69 -12.78 17.39
CA LEU A 188 -2.06 -11.95 16.24
C LEU A 188 -1.22 -12.30 14.99
N LEU A 189 0.06 -12.63 15.16
CA LEU A 189 0.94 -13.08 14.08
C LEU A 189 0.50 -14.43 13.51
N GLU A 190 0.09 -15.38 14.36
CA GLU A 190 -0.47 -16.67 13.92
C GLU A 190 -1.76 -16.47 13.09
N ARG A 191 -2.73 -15.74 13.64
CA ARG A 191 -4.00 -15.43 12.95
C ARG A 191 -3.78 -14.63 11.66
N ALA A 192 -2.77 -13.76 11.61
CA ALA A 192 -2.36 -13.06 10.39
C ALA A 192 -1.70 -14.00 9.36
N GLY A 193 -0.90 -14.96 9.80
CA GLY A 193 -0.24 -15.97 8.97
C GLY A 193 -1.23 -16.83 8.17
N ALA A 194 -2.33 -17.23 8.81
CA ALA A 194 -3.48 -17.88 8.17
C ALA A 194 -4.10 -17.00 7.05
N LEU A 195 -4.14 -15.68 7.25
CA LEU A 195 -4.55 -14.70 6.24
C LEU A 195 -3.44 -14.34 5.22
N GLY A 196 -2.35 -15.09 5.16
CA GLY A 196 -1.29 -14.94 4.15
C GLY A 196 -0.17 -13.96 4.52
N VAL A 197 -0.34 -13.18 5.60
CA VAL A 197 0.60 -12.15 6.08
C VAL A 197 1.89 -12.84 6.51
N THR A 198 3.01 -12.52 5.85
CA THR A 198 4.28 -13.23 6.08
C THR A 198 5.52 -12.34 6.18
N GLY A 199 5.40 -11.07 5.79
CA GLY A 199 6.41 -10.03 6.05
C GLY A 199 5.85 -8.84 6.84
N LEU A 200 6.74 -8.07 7.45
CA LEU A 200 6.42 -6.86 8.23
C LEU A 200 5.54 -5.85 7.48
N GLU A 201 5.80 -5.69 6.18
CA GLU A 201 5.07 -4.84 5.24
C GLU A 201 3.58 -5.21 5.16
N ASP A 202 3.26 -6.50 5.15
CA ASP A 202 1.87 -6.99 5.17
C ASP A 202 1.23 -6.70 6.55
N LEU A 203 1.98 -6.88 7.64
CA LEU A 203 1.49 -6.65 9.01
C LEU A 203 1.14 -5.18 9.25
N LEU A 204 1.97 -4.24 8.78
CA LEU A 204 1.72 -2.80 8.94
C LEU A 204 0.50 -2.29 8.16
N VAL A 205 0.08 -2.97 7.09
CA VAL A 205 -1.15 -2.61 6.36
C VAL A 205 -2.40 -3.33 6.88
N LEU A 206 -2.23 -4.48 7.56
CA LEU A 206 -3.32 -5.35 8.00
C LEU A 206 -4.46 -4.65 8.77
N PRO A 207 -4.20 -3.78 9.78
CA PRO A 207 -5.27 -3.05 10.50
C PRO A 207 -6.18 -2.23 9.58
N ARG A 208 -5.67 -1.79 8.43
CA ARG A 208 -6.37 -0.90 7.47
C ARG A 208 -7.17 -1.68 6.41
N MET A 209 -7.08 -3.02 6.36
CA MET A 209 -7.71 -3.82 5.29
C MET A 209 -9.24 -3.93 5.39
N ALA A 210 -9.85 -3.68 6.56
CA ALA A 210 -11.27 -3.94 6.80
C ALA A 210 -12.25 -3.07 5.98
N GLY A 211 -11.82 -1.91 5.48
CA GLY A 211 -12.69 -0.95 4.80
C GLY A 211 -12.85 -1.14 3.28
N HIS A 212 -12.18 -2.11 2.65
CA HIS A 212 -12.14 -2.16 1.18
C HIS A 212 -13.40 -2.80 0.56
N ALA A 213 -14.14 -2.03 -0.23
CA ALA A 213 -15.42 -2.41 -0.85
C ALA A 213 -15.37 -3.58 -1.87
N GLN A 214 -14.21 -4.25 -2.02
CA GLN A 214 -14.03 -5.46 -2.82
C GLN A 214 -13.35 -6.59 -2.00
N ALA A 215 -13.44 -6.58 -0.67
CA ALA A 215 -12.83 -7.59 0.20
C ALA A 215 -13.25 -9.04 -0.14
N THR A 216 -14.46 -9.25 -0.65
CA THR A 216 -14.94 -10.55 -1.16
C THR A 216 -14.13 -11.10 -2.35
N LYS A 217 -13.32 -10.27 -3.01
CA LYS A 217 -12.37 -10.69 -4.06
C LYS A 217 -10.98 -11.08 -3.52
N LEU A 218 -10.74 -11.03 -2.20
CA LEU A 218 -9.54 -11.60 -1.59
C LEU A 218 -9.36 -13.09 -1.94
N ARG A 219 -10.45 -13.81 -2.22
CA ARG A 219 -10.41 -15.20 -2.70
C ARG A 219 -9.65 -15.39 -4.02
N LEU A 220 -9.58 -14.36 -4.86
CA LEU A 220 -8.74 -14.38 -6.07
C LEU A 220 -7.22 -14.41 -5.77
N THR A 221 -6.83 -14.50 -4.50
CA THR A 221 -5.43 -14.59 -4.04
C THR A 221 -5.11 -15.91 -3.32
N GLU A 222 -6.10 -16.79 -3.13
CA GLU A 222 -5.95 -18.04 -2.36
C GLU A 222 -5.01 -19.05 -3.00
N ASP A 223 -4.93 -19.07 -4.34
CA ASP A 223 -4.02 -19.94 -5.11
C ASP A 223 -2.67 -19.28 -5.46
N LEU A 224 -2.47 -17.99 -5.15
CA LEU A 224 -1.23 -17.30 -5.55
C LEU A 224 -0.03 -17.82 -4.75
N PRO A 225 1.12 -18.14 -5.38
CA PRO A 225 2.28 -18.64 -4.67
C PRO A 225 2.95 -17.54 -3.83
N ARG A 226 3.59 -17.91 -2.72
CA ARG A 226 4.52 -17.02 -1.98
C ARG A 226 5.93 -17.11 -2.61
N ARG A 227 6.05 -16.78 -3.90
CA ARG A 227 7.30 -16.82 -4.68
C ARG A 227 7.45 -15.57 -5.57
N PRO A 228 8.67 -15.27 -6.06
CA PRO A 228 8.88 -14.21 -7.04
C PRO A 228 8.17 -14.47 -8.37
N GLY A 229 7.81 -13.42 -9.09
CA GLY A 229 7.17 -13.53 -10.39
C GLY A 229 6.40 -12.29 -10.83
N VAL A 230 5.51 -12.50 -11.80
CA VAL A 230 4.62 -11.47 -12.37
C VAL A 230 3.16 -11.88 -12.19
N TYR A 231 2.31 -10.93 -11.80
CA TYR A 231 0.85 -11.07 -11.69
C TYR A 231 0.13 -10.23 -12.75
N LEU A 232 -1.02 -10.73 -13.19
CA LEU A 232 -1.87 -10.10 -14.20
C LEU A 232 -3.32 -10.05 -13.70
N PHE A 233 -3.84 -8.85 -13.44
CA PHE A 233 -5.25 -8.65 -13.15
C PHE A 233 -6.04 -8.73 -14.46
N ARG A 234 -7.03 -9.64 -14.57
CA ARG A 234 -7.86 -9.81 -15.77
C ARG A 234 -9.30 -9.30 -15.59
N GLY A 235 -9.80 -8.64 -16.62
CA GLY A 235 -11.18 -8.23 -16.76
C GLY A 235 -12.08 -9.35 -17.28
N GLN A 236 -13.39 -9.08 -17.28
CA GLN A 236 -14.42 -10.05 -17.68
C GLN A 236 -14.28 -10.52 -19.16
N ARG A 237 -13.57 -9.77 -20.01
CA ARG A 237 -13.32 -10.14 -21.42
C ARG A 237 -12.01 -10.91 -21.61
N GLY A 238 -11.37 -11.34 -20.52
CA GLY A 238 -10.02 -11.93 -20.53
C GLY A 238 -8.89 -10.89 -20.69
N ASP A 239 -9.25 -9.62 -20.87
CA ASP A 239 -8.34 -8.49 -21.07
C ASP A 239 -7.44 -8.25 -19.86
N VAL A 240 -6.15 -8.04 -20.10
CA VAL A 240 -5.19 -7.74 -19.03
C VAL A 240 -5.33 -6.28 -18.66
N LEU A 241 -5.84 -6.04 -17.44
CA LEU A 241 -6.10 -4.71 -16.90
C LEU A 241 -4.79 -4.06 -16.42
N TYR A 242 -4.01 -4.85 -15.70
CA TYR A 242 -2.76 -4.45 -15.07
C TYR A 242 -1.80 -5.63 -15.02
N VAL A 243 -0.52 -5.37 -15.29
CA VAL A 243 0.61 -6.28 -15.06
C VAL A 243 1.51 -5.65 -13.99
N GLY A 244 1.93 -6.44 -13.00
CA GLY A 244 2.96 -6.03 -12.06
C GLY A 244 3.81 -7.21 -11.60
N ARG A 245 5.04 -6.95 -11.14
CA ARG A 245 5.91 -7.96 -10.52
C ARG A 245 5.87 -7.93 -9.00
N ALA A 246 6.24 -9.06 -8.40
CA ALA A 246 6.42 -9.22 -6.97
C ALA A 246 7.59 -10.16 -6.67
N SER A 247 8.19 -9.99 -5.50
CA SER A 247 9.04 -11.01 -4.85
C SER A 247 8.21 -12.05 -4.07
N ASN A 248 7.02 -11.68 -3.60
CA ASN A 248 5.98 -12.57 -3.09
C ASN A 248 4.63 -12.22 -3.78
N LEU A 249 4.21 -13.06 -4.73
CA LEU A 249 3.01 -12.84 -5.53
C LEU A 249 1.72 -12.73 -4.69
N ARG A 250 1.52 -13.60 -3.68
CA ARG A 250 0.33 -13.57 -2.81
C ARG A 250 0.24 -12.27 -2.01
N SER A 251 1.30 -11.91 -1.28
CA SER A 251 1.34 -10.70 -0.45
C SER A 251 1.16 -9.44 -1.29
N ARG A 252 1.92 -9.31 -2.39
CA ARG A 252 1.84 -8.11 -3.23
C ARG A 252 0.46 -7.92 -3.85
N VAL A 253 -0.23 -8.99 -4.27
CA VAL A 253 -1.60 -8.86 -4.77
C VAL A 253 -2.60 -8.56 -3.65
N ARG A 254 -2.46 -9.18 -2.46
CA ARG A 254 -3.31 -8.87 -1.29
C ARG A 254 -3.17 -7.41 -0.83
N SER A 255 -2.00 -6.78 -1.02
CA SER A 255 -1.80 -5.36 -0.72
C SER A 255 -2.73 -4.41 -1.50
N TYR A 256 -3.19 -4.78 -2.70
CA TYR A 256 -4.15 -3.95 -3.46
C TYR A 256 -5.54 -3.87 -2.77
N PHE A 257 -5.89 -4.89 -1.97
CA PHE A 257 -7.13 -4.94 -1.19
C PHE A 257 -6.98 -4.28 0.19
N SER A 258 -5.79 -3.73 0.50
CA SER A 258 -5.60 -2.77 1.59
C SER A 258 -6.12 -1.39 1.15
N SER A 259 -6.39 -0.47 2.09
CA SER A 259 -7.15 0.76 1.84
C SER A 259 -6.42 1.89 1.07
N ASP A 260 -5.68 1.58 0.01
CA ASP A 260 -5.06 2.58 -0.87
C ASP A 260 -6.12 3.20 -1.80
N ASN A 261 -6.83 4.22 -1.28
CA ASN A 261 -8.00 4.89 -1.88
C ASN A 261 -7.76 5.65 -3.22
N ARG A 262 -6.71 5.28 -3.97
CA ARG A 262 -6.50 5.75 -5.34
C ARG A 262 -7.66 5.24 -6.21
N ARG A 263 -8.46 6.17 -6.76
CA ARG A 263 -9.62 5.85 -7.64
C ARG A 263 -9.30 4.84 -8.75
N LYS A 264 -8.07 4.81 -9.28
CA LYS A 264 -7.63 3.82 -10.28
C LYS A 264 -7.43 2.40 -9.70
N THR A 265 -6.97 2.26 -8.46
CA THR A 265 -6.83 0.97 -7.76
C THR A 265 -8.20 0.36 -7.47
N ALA A 266 -9.11 1.16 -6.91
CA ALA A 266 -10.49 0.73 -6.64
C ALA A 266 -11.21 0.30 -7.94
N GLN A 267 -11.03 1.05 -9.04
CA GLN A 267 -11.60 0.70 -10.35
C GLN A 267 -10.96 -0.57 -10.96
N LEU A 268 -9.63 -0.73 -10.86
CA LEU A 268 -8.94 -1.97 -11.27
C LEU A 268 -9.53 -3.20 -10.56
N LEU A 269 -9.68 -3.13 -9.23
CA LEU A 269 -10.25 -4.23 -8.45
C LEU A 269 -11.74 -4.43 -8.70
N LYS A 270 -12.50 -3.37 -8.99
CA LYS A 270 -13.91 -3.47 -9.41
C LYS A 270 -14.06 -4.26 -10.71
N GLU A 271 -13.22 -3.99 -11.70
CA GLU A 271 -13.27 -4.62 -13.03
C GLU A 271 -12.56 -5.99 -13.10
N THR A 272 -11.70 -6.32 -12.13
CA THR A 272 -11.03 -7.62 -12.04
C THR A 272 -12.03 -8.75 -11.78
N VAL A 273 -11.91 -9.85 -12.52
CA VAL A 273 -12.63 -11.12 -12.25
C VAL A 273 -11.69 -12.28 -11.90
N ARG A 274 -10.43 -12.23 -12.36
CA ARG A 274 -9.42 -13.29 -12.20
C ARG A 274 -8.02 -12.66 -12.08
N ILE A 275 -7.11 -13.35 -11.40
CA ILE A 275 -5.71 -12.93 -11.28
C ILE A 275 -4.84 -14.10 -11.76
N ASP A 276 -4.13 -13.90 -12.87
CA ASP A 276 -3.12 -14.84 -13.35
C ASP A 276 -1.76 -14.51 -12.72
N HIS A 277 -0.85 -15.48 -12.73
CA HIS A 277 0.54 -15.26 -12.36
C HIS A 277 1.49 -16.13 -13.20
N ARG A 278 2.76 -15.75 -13.19
CA ARG A 278 3.90 -16.56 -13.63
C ARG A 278 4.98 -16.46 -12.56
N ILE A 279 5.41 -17.60 -12.02
CA ILE A 279 6.56 -17.69 -11.11
C ILE A 279 7.83 -17.39 -11.92
N CYS A 280 8.78 -16.70 -11.29
CA CYS A 280 10.12 -16.46 -11.83
C CYS A 280 11.19 -16.95 -10.83
N SER A 281 12.33 -17.35 -11.36
CA SER A 281 13.47 -17.88 -10.59
C SER A 281 14.30 -16.78 -9.93
N SER A 282 14.20 -15.54 -10.43
CA SER A 282 14.91 -14.38 -9.89
C SER A 282 14.08 -13.09 -10.00
N PRO A 283 14.40 -12.06 -9.20
CA PRO A 283 13.79 -10.74 -9.34
C PRO A 283 14.07 -10.10 -10.72
N LEU A 284 15.26 -10.35 -11.30
CA LEU A 284 15.62 -9.88 -12.64
C LEU A 284 14.73 -10.50 -13.73
N GLU A 285 14.47 -11.81 -13.68
CA GLU A 285 13.53 -12.47 -14.60
C GLU A 285 12.12 -11.87 -14.46
N ALA A 286 11.67 -11.58 -13.23
CA ALA A 286 10.37 -10.96 -12.98
C ALA A 286 10.29 -9.54 -13.58
N ALA A 287 11.36 -8.73 -13.51
CA ALA A 287 11.42 -7.42 -14.16
C ALA A 287 11.37 -7.49 -15.70
N VAL A 288 12.17 -8.38 -16.30
CA VAL A 288 12.18 -8.57 -17.77
C VAL A 288 10.82 -9.11 -18.25
N THR A 289 10.19 -10.00 -17.48
CA THR A 289 8.88 -10.59 -17.79
C THR A 289 7.75 -9.58 -17.60
N GLU A 290 7.80 -8.71 -16.59
CA GLU A 290 6.86 -7.59 -16.40
C GLU A 290 6.87 -6.66 -17.61
N ILE A 291 8.06 -6.22 -18.05
CA ILE A 291 8.22 -5.34 -19.21
C ILE A 291 7.67 -5.99 -20.48
N ARG A 292 8.02 -7.26 -20.75
CA ARG A 292 7.54 -8.02 -21.92
C ARG A 292 6.01 -8.14 -21.93
N LEU A 293 5.38 -8.46 -20.79
CA LEU A 293 3.93 -8.57 -20.68
C LEU A 293 3.22 -7.21 -20.77
N ILE A 294 3.82 -6.12 -20.29
CA ILE A 294 3.30 -4.76 -20.49
C ILE A 294 3.35 -4.37 -21.98
N HIS A 295 4.41 -4.73 -22.71
CA HIS A 295 4.50 -4.46 -24.15
C HIS A 295 3.51 -5.34 -24.95
N GLN A 296 3.34 -6.60 -24.57
CA GLN A 296 2.45 -7.57 -25.24
C GLN A 296 0.96 -7.25 -25.06
N HIS A 297 0.56 -6.72 -23.90
CA HIS A 297 -0.85 -6.53 -23.56
C HIS A 297 -1.31 -5.06 -23.47
N GLU A 298 -0.37 -4.11 -23.52
CA GLU A 298 -0.59 -2.65 -23.35
C GLU A 298 -1.64 -2.28 -22.27
N PRO A 299 -1.47 -2.74 -21.01
CA PRO A 299 -2.56 -2.76 -20.03
C PRO A 299 -3.01 -1.36 -19.60
N ARG A 300 -4.31 -1.08 -19.68
CA ARG A 300 -4.90 0.26 -19.46
C ARG A 300 -4.66 0.89 -18.09
N PHE A 301 -4.32 0.12 -17.06
CA PHE A 301 -3.96 0.65 -15.74
C PHE A 301 -2.44 0.82 -15.53
N ASN A 302 -1.58 0.29 -16.39
CA ASN A 302 -0.12 0.50 -16.32
C ASN A 302 0.26 1.90 -16.82
N ARG A 303 1.05 2.63 -16.01
CA ARG A 303 1.59 3.97 -16.37
C ARG A 303 3.04 3.95 -16.85
N HIS A 304 3.76 2.87 -16.56
CA HIS A 304 5.17 2.68 -16.90
C HIS A 304 5.31 1.41 -17.77
N GLY A 305 6.43 1.29 -18.50
CA GLY A 305 6.60 0.29 -19.57
C GLY A 305 5.80 0.59 -20.86
N THR A 306 4.70 1.33 -20.79
CA THR A 306 3.82 1.64 -21.93
C THR A 306 4.37 2.67 -22.93
N THR A 307 5.52 3.31 -22.66
CA THR A 307 6.15 4.33 -23.54
C THR A 307 7.36 3.79 -24.32
N TRP A 308 7.33 2.50 -24.67
CA TRP A 308 8.38 1.77 -25.38
C TRP A 308 8.52 2.14 -26.86
N ARG A 309 7.44 2.58 -27.52
CA ARG A 309 7.41 3.00 -28.95
C ARG A 309 8.13 4.35 -29.22
N ARG A 310 9.20 4.65 -28.48
CA ARG A 310 10.05 5.83 -28.69
C ARG A 310 11.24 5.45 -29.55
N TYR A 311 11.16 5.76 -30.85
CA TYR A 311 12.26 5.59 -31.80
C TYR A 311 13.56 6.17 -31.25
N VAL A 312 14.59 5.32 -31.16
CA VAL A 312 15.97 5.75 -30.99
C VAL A 312 16.56 5.83 -32.39
N TYR A 313 16.98 7.03 -32.79
CA TYR A 313 17.59 7.24 -34.09
C TYR A 313 19.09 6.96 -33.94
N VAL A 314 19.70 6.31 -34.92
CA VAL A 314 21.16 6.12 -34.94
C VAL A 314 21.74 7.09 -35.96
N LYS A 315 22.57 8.02 -35.48
CA LYS A 315 23.35 8.93 -36.34
C LYS A 315 24.56 8.16 -36.86
N LEU A 316 24.64 8.04 -38.18
CA LEU A 316 25.84 7.60 -38.88
C LEU A 316 26.57 8.85 -39.39
N SER A 317 27.77 9.10 -38.85
CA SER A 317 28.65 10.20 -39.28
C SER A 317 29.91 9.60 -39.87
N LEU A 318 30.31 10.03 -41.07
CA LEU A 318 31.54 9.55 -41.72
C LEU A 318 32.84 9.97 -40.97
N GLY A 319 32.74 10.87 -39.98
CA GLY A 319 33.83 11.28 -39.10
C GLY A 319 33.75 10.77 -37.65
N GLU A 320 32.75 9.96 -37.28
CA GLU A 320 32.68 9.32 -35.95
C GLU A 320 33.02 7.83 -36.08
N ARG A 321 33.94 7.31 -35.25
CA ARG A 321 34.43 5.92 -35.36
C ARG A 321 33.35 4.86 -35.06
N PHE A 322 32.26 5.24 -34.39
CA PHE A 322 31.15 4.37 -34.02
C PHE A 322 29.81 5.11 -34.15
N PRO A 323 28.67 4.41 -34.37
CA PRO A 323 27.36 5.04 -34.47
C PRO A 323 26.86 5.66 -33.16
N SER A 324 26.30 6.88 -33.23
CA SER A 324 25.86 7.64 -32.05
C SER A 324 24.32 7.65 -31.89
N PRO A 325 23.76 7.24 -30.74
CA PRO A 325 22.31 7.22 -30.53
C PRO A 325 21.75 8.63 -30.22
N VAL A 326 20.68 9.02 -30.92
CA VAL A 326 20.00 10.32 -30.78
C VAL A 326 18.50 10.16 -30.55
N ARG A 327 17.94 10.94 -29.62
CA ARG A 327 16.52 10.85 -29.21
C ARG A 327 15.53 11.57 -30.12
N ARG A 328 16.02 12.40 -31.06
CA ARG A 328 15.26 13.06 -32.14
C ARG A 328 16.23 13.33 -33.31
N PRO A 329 15.77 13.28 -34.57
CA PRO A 329 16.45 13.98 -35.66
C PRO A 329 16.43 15.48 -35.36
N GLY A 330 17.48 16.20 -35.71
CA GLY A 330 17.59 17.62 -35.40
C GLY A 330 16.49 18.45 -36.07
N ARG A 331 15.82 19.31 -35.28
CA ARG A 331 15.50 20.64 -35.80
C ARG A 331 16.81 21.43 -35.76
N GLU A 332 17.47 21.55 -36.89
CA GLU A 332 18.24 22.77 -37.16
C GLU A 332 17.23 23.93 -37.30
N GLU A 333 17.63 25.13 -36.93
CA GLU A 333 16.70 26.25 -36.84
C GLU A 333 16.20 26.71 -38.23
N GLY A 334 14.91 27.06 -38.31
CA GLY A 334 14.35 27.83 -39.42
C GLY A 334 13.94 27.09 -40.70
N ARG A 335 14.25 25.80 -40.94
CA ARG A 335 13.88 25.11 -42.20
C ARG A 335 13.13 23.78 -42.00
N ARG A 336 12.21 23.48 -42.95
CA ARG A 336 11.49 22.19 -43.00
C ARG A 336 12.46 21.04 -43.29
N PRO A 337 12.27 19.84 -42.70
CA PRO A 337 13.14 18.70 -42.97
C PRO A 337 12.95 18.17 -44.39
N LEU A 338 13.95 18.39 -45.24
CA LEU A 338 14.20 17.54 -46.40
C LEU A 338 14.94 16.27 -45.95
N PRO A 339 14.78 15.13 -46.65
CA PRO A 339 15.52 13.92 -46.34
C PRO A 339 17.01 14.11 -46.63
N ARG A 340 17.84 14.26 -45.59
CA ARG A 340 19.30 14.11 -45.73
C ARG A 340 19.63 12.63 -45.96
N PRO A 341 20.54 12.29 -46.89
CA PRO A 341 21.13 10.95 -46.96
C PRO A 341 21.81 10.60 -45.63
N GLY A 342 21.73 9.34 -45.19
CA GLY A 342 22.53 8.80 -44.07
C GLY A 342 21.80 8.58 -42.73
N LEU A 343 20.54 9.01 -42.55
CA LEU A 343 19.74 8.50 -41.42
C LEU A 343 19.18 7.10 -41.75
N VAL A 344 19.66 6.09 -41.02
CA VAL A 344 19.12 4.73 -41.07
C VAL A 344 18.06 4.57 -39.98
N TYR A 345 16.89 4.09 -40.37
CA TYR A 345 15.82 3.73 -39.45
C TYR A 345 16.03 2.30 -38.97
N LEU A 346 16.31 2.12 -37.68
CA LEU A 346 16.27 0.82 -37.03
C LEU A 346 14.95 0.74 -36.25
N ASP A 347 14.04 -0.12 -36.71
CA ASP A 347 12.88 -0.50 -35.93
C ASP A 347 13.32 -1.48 -34.82
N GLY A 348 12.91 -1.22 -33.58
CA GLY A 348 13.15 -2.10 -32.44
C GLY A 348 12.02 -3.11 -32.21
N SER A 349 11.02 -3.14 -33.08
CA SER A 349 9.85 -4.01 -32.99
C SER A 349 10.17 -5.43 -33.50
N PRO A 350 9.85 -6.50 -32.74
CA PRO A 350 9.81 -7.84 -33.30
C PRO A 350 8.69 -7.93 -34.36
N ASP A 351 9.03 -8.32 -35.59
CA ASP A 351 8.11 -8.31 -36.75
C ASP A 351 7.00 -9.38 -36.61
N TYR A 352 5.88 -9.01 -35.98
CA TYR A 352 4.73 -9.91 -35.78
C TYR A 352 3.65 -9.67 -36.83
N ARG A 353 3.84 -10.25 -38.03
CA ARG A 353 2.94 -10.11 -39.19
C ARG A 353 1.57 -10.78 -38.99
N SER A 354 0.65 -10.10 -38.29
CA SER A 354 -0.76 -10.51 -38.29
C SER A 354 -1.45 -10.12 -39.60
N HIS A 355 -1.72 -11.07 -40.48
CA HIS A 355 -2.52 -10.86 -41.69
C HIS A 355 -3.95 -10.40 -41.35
N ARG A 356 -4.30 -9.13 -41.65
CA ARG A 356 -5.69 -8.68 -41.85
C ARG A 356 -5.80 -7.67 -42.99
N ASN A 357 -6.62 -8.04 -43.98
CA ASN A 357 -7.12 -7.33 -45.18
C ASN A 357 -6.37 -6.12 -45.76
N ARG A 358 -6.12 -6.22 -47.07
CA ARG A 358 -5.71 -5.10 -47.95
C ARG A 358 -6.88 -4.13 -48.16
N GLY A 359 -6.62 -2.83 -48.02
CA GLY A 359 -7.26 -1.79 -48.83
C GLY A 359 -6.30 -1.36 -49.95
N PRO A 360 -6.78 -0.84 -51.09
CA PRO A 360 -5.89 -0.42 -52.18
C PRO A 360 -5.09 0.84 -51.80
N ALA A 361 -3.82 0.89 -52.24
CA ALA A 361 -2.97 2.07 -52.06
C ALA A 361 -3.35 3.17 -53.07
N PRO A 362 -3.25 4.47 -52.70
CA PRO A 362 -3.38 5.56 -53.66
C PRO A 362 -2.17 5.57 -54.61
N SER A 363 -2.44 5.67 -55.92
CA SER A 363 -1.42 5.74 -56.97
C SER A 363 -0.76 7.13 -57.04
N MET A 364 0.50 7.17 -57.49
CA MET A 364 1.22 8.42 -57.73
C MET A 364 0.69 9.14 -58.97
N HIS A 365 0.76 10.48 -58.97
CA HIS A 365 0.49 11.29 -60.15
C HIS A 365 1.40 10.91 -61.32
N ARG A 366 0.81 10.83 -62.52
CA ARG A 366 1.51 10.94 -63.80
C ARG A 366 0.93 12.16 -64.53
N ALA A 367 1.78 13.03 -65.06
CA ALA A 367 1.34 14.24 -65.75
C ALA A 367 1.40 14.05 -67.27
N ALA A 368 0.29 14.32 -67.98
CA ALA A 368 0.27 14.94 -69.32
C ALA A 368 -1.18 15.11 -69.86
N ARG A 369 -1.50 16.36 -70.25
CA ARG A 369 -2.34 16.78 -71.39
C ARG A 369 -3.85 16.43 -71.49
N GLU A 370 -4.60 17.48 -71.89
CA GLU A 370 -5.78 17.52 -72.79
C GLU A 370 -6.91 16.47 -72.57
N ASN A 371 -8.17 16.83 -72.29
CA ASN A 371 -8.99 17.83 -73.00
C ASN A 371 -10.19 18.38 -72.14
N THR A 372 -11.03 19.25 -72.71
CA THR A 372 -12.09 20.06 -72.04
C THR A 372 -13.48 19.79 -72.67
N PRO A 373 -14.65 20.21 -72.10
CA PRO A 373 -15.22 20.16 -70.74
C PRO A 373 -16.47 19.23 -70.64
N LEU A 374 -17.18 19.20 -69.50
CA LEU A 374 -18.66 19.41 -69.42
C LEU A 374 -19.21 19.50 -67.96
N ARG A 375 -20.44 20.03 -67.82
CA ARG A 375 -21.29 20.26 -66.60
C ARG A 375 -22.76 19.88 -66.98
N PRO A 376 -23.88 20.19 -66.26
CA PRO A 376 -24.14 20.77 -64.91
C PRO A 376 -23.88 19.82 -63.69
N VAL A 377 -24.71 19.52 -62.65
CA VAL A 377 -26.15 19.73 -62.30
C VAL A 377 -26.38 19.99 -60.78
N ARG A 378 -27.45 19.44 -60.16
CA ARG A 378 -27.98 19.61 -58.76
C ARG A 378 -28.66 18.28 -58.32
N ALA A 379 -29.22 18.04 -57.12
CA ALA A 379 -29.78 18.92 -56.08
C ALA A 379 -29.86 18.29 -54.65
N ARG A 380 -30.27 19.12 -53.66
CA ARG A 380 -30.90 18.74 -52.37
C ARG A 380 -32.42 19.07 -52.45
N PRO A 381 -33.31 18.53 -51.59
CA PRO A 381 -33.75 19.34 -50.42
C PRO A 381 -34.26 18.58 -49.15
N THR A 382 -34.25 19.30 -47.99
CA THR A 382 -35.25 19.36 -46.86
C THR A 382 -35.64 18.12 -46.02
N ARG A 383 -35.64 18.19 -44.66
CA ARG A 383 -36.69 18.60 -43.66
C ARG A 383 -37.95 17.69 -43.65
N SER A 384 -38.68 17.43 -42.54
CA SER A 384 -38.86 18.18 -41.27
C SER A 384 -39.21 17.33 -40.02
N SER A 385 -39.12 17.97 -38.84
CA SER A 385 -39.52 17.60 -37.47
C SER A 385 -41.02 17.29 -37.22
N HIS A 386 -41.34 16.67 -36.07
CA HIS A 386 -42.50 17.07 -35.22
C HIS A 386 -42.33 16.68 -33.73
N LEU A 387 -43.31 17.00 -32.87
CA LEU A 387 -43.19 17.16 -31.40
C LEU A 387 -44.20 16.35 -30.57
N SER A 388 -43.77 15.98 -29.35
CA SER A 388 -44.49 15.72 -28.08
C SER A 388 -46.03 15.63 -27.99
N LEU A 389 -46.53 14.77 -27.08
CA LEU A 389 -47.62 15.13 -26.13
C LEU A 389 -47.67 14.21 -24.88
N ARG A 390 -48.45 14.61 -23.85
CA ARG A 390 -48.60 13.95 -22.52
C ARG A 390 -49.96 13.25 -22.38
N ARG A 391 -50.08 12.33 -21.40
CA ARG A 391 -51.28 12.19 -20.53
C ARG A 391 -50.94 11.58 -19.15
N ARG A 392 -51.83 11.76 -18.17
CA ARG A 392 -51.83 11.21 -16.79
C ARG A 392 -53.22 10.63 -16.49
N HIS A 393 -53.34 9.61 -15.63
CA HIS A 393 -54.40 9.33 -14.62
C HIS A 393 -53.77 8.31 -13.61
N LEU A 394 -53.93 8.35 -12.28
CA LEU A 394 -55.12 8.11 -11.41
C LEU A 394 -55.63 6.65 -11.50
N ARG A 395 -55.99 5.92 -10.42
CA ARG A 395 -56.20 6.26 -8.98
C ARG A 395 -56.22 4.98 -8.09
N GLY A 396 -55.97 5.11 -6.77
CA GLY A 396 -56.30 4.11 -5.71
C GLY A 396 -55.32 2.91 -5.56
N GLY A 397 -55.11 2.29 -4.39
CA GLY A 397 -55.37 2.72 -3.00
C GLY A 397 -56.42 1.91 -2.22
N LEU A 398 -55.99 1.16 -1.18
CA LEU A 398 -56.80 0.69 -0.04
C LEU A 398 -55.90 0.29 1.16
N ARG A 399 -56.49 0.13 2.35
CA ARG A 399 -55.85 -0.22 3.64
C ARG A 399 -56.60 -1.37 4.33
N SER A 400 -55.88 -2.27 5.02
CA SER A 400 -56.29 -2.93 6.28
C SER A 400 -55.26 -4.00 6.71
N ASP A 401 -55.19 -4.51 7.95
CA ASP A 401 -55.44 -3.98 9.31
C ASP A 401 -55.00 -5.07 10.35
N ARG A 402 -54.73 -4.70 11.62
CA ARG A 402 -54.49 -5.60 12.81
C ARG A 402 -53.19 -6.44 12.74
N GLY A 403 -52.62 -7.00 13.81
CA GLY A 403 -52.97 -7.19 15.23
C GLY A 403 -52.49 -8.60 15.65
N ASP A 404 -51.96 -8.91 16.84
CA ASP A 404 -51.74 -8.17 18.10
C ASP A 404 -50.42 -8.65 18.77
N GLY A 405 -50.11 -8.17 19.98
CA GLY A 405 -49.15 -8.79 20.92
C GLY A 405 -49.83 -9.03 22.28
N PRO A 406 -49.10 -9.16 23.42
CA PRO A 406 -47.67 -9.39 23.64
C PRO A 406 -47.45 -10.72 24.43
N ILE A 407 -46.27 -10.93 25.06
CA ILE A 407 -46.11 -11.41 26.47
C ILE A 407 -44.62 -11.61 26.85
N ARG A 408 -44.33 -11.36 28.14
CA ARG A 408 -43.12 -11.67 28.95
C ARG A 408 -43.62 -11.79 30.41
N PRO A 409 -42.83 -12.30 31.38
CA PRO A 409 -41.57 -13.05 31.29
C PRO A 409 -41.64 -14.41 32.03
N HIS A 410 -40.50 -15.10 32.12
CA HIS A 410 -39.99 -15.63 33.38
C HIS A 410 -38.45 -15.50 33.39
#